data_AF-A0A6L7KGR0-F1
#
_entry.id   AF-A0A6L7KGR0-F1
#
_cell.length_a   1.000
_cell.length_b   1.000
_cell.length_c   1.000
_cell.angle_alpha   90.00
_cell.angle_beta   90.00
_cell.angle_gamma   90.00
#
_symmetry.space_group_name_H-M   'P 1'
#
loop_
_entity.id
_entity.type
_entity.pdbx_description
1 polymer ?
#
loop_
_entity_poly.entity_id
_entity_poly.type
_entity_poly.pdbx_seq_one_letter_code
_entity_poly.pdbx_strand_id
1 'polypeptide(L)'
;MRPFRQALVLGMLSVGFGGMVVHGSPIECAPATADCLLRAAREATGDLGRQLQRDEAHFAITAALAELGRLAEAVQEAGLIENPITMAEAEAEIVRAAALLGAFDTAFEIAMEIGDARNRSAKDLALETLAIEQAARGLIDEAFDTVVAINNPFRRSEAQAAIAVSVARSGDIPSAMHAAARIGMDYWFTAEQNRFKIASGLVARSDRFDHYWFYEALAEVARIQSQSGDIEVGLQTAHAIPDLGGRARAMAGIAAEQVAQGNIEAALTTARRIEASYGDHEAMVAISDGMAAAGDFGGALEMALAIQEAYG
;
A
#
# COMPACT_ATOMS: atom_id res chain seq x y z
N MET A 1 -10.63 -9.98 -14.77
CA MET A 1 -10.04 -11.34 -14.77
C MET A 1 -8.53 -11.22 -14.62
N ARG A 2 -7.97 -11.64 -13.48
CA ARG A 2 -6.51 -11.85 -13.31
C ARG A 2 -6.14 -13.21 -13.91
N PRO A 3 -4.87 -13.38 -14.30
CA PRO A 3 -4.11 -14.44 -13.64
C PRO A 3 -2.75 -13.98 -13.10
N PHE A 4 -2.36 -14.70 -12.05
CA PHE A 4 -1.14 -14.57 -11.27
C PHE A 4 0.14 -14.91 -12.04
N ARG A 5 1.20 -14.21 -11.64
CA ARG A 5 2.63 -14.56 -11.60
C ARG A 5 3.02 -16.00 -12.00
N GLN A 6 4.00 -16.12 -12.90
CA GLN A 6 5.21 -16.95 -12.77
C GLN A 6 6.09 -16.79 -14.02
N ALA A 7 7.26 -16.16 -13.89
CA ALA A 7 8.45 -16.36 -14.72
C ALA A 7 9.62 -15.65 -14.03
N LEU A 8 10.36 -16.40 -13.20
CA LEU A 8 11.75 -16.77 -13.47
C LEU A 8 12.68 -15.56 -13.70
N VAL A 9 13.38 -15.22 -12.62
CA VAL A 9 14.66 -14.53 -12.59
C VAL A 9 15.64 -15.29 -13.49
N LEU A 10 15.94 -14.75 -14.66
CA LEU A 10 17.21 -14.99 -15.37
C LEU A 10 17.36 -13.97 -16.50
N GLY A 11 18.23 -12.99 -16.28
CA GLY A 11 18.71 -12.11 -17.34
C GLY A 11 18.78 -10.65 -16.92
N MET A 12 19.98 -10.21 -16.50
CA MET A 12 20.65 -8.98 -16.96
C MET A 12 21.88 -8.73 -16.09
N LEU A 13 22.98 -9.42 -16.38
CA LEU A 13 24.32 -8.89 -16.14
C LEU A 13 24.85 -8.38 -17.48
N SER A 14 24.50 -7.14 -17.80
CA SER A 14 25.18 -6.38 -18.85
C SER A 14 25.01 -4.89 -18.61
N VAL A 15 25.87 -4.34 -17.75
CA VAL A 15 26.25 -2.93 -17.81
C VAL A 15 27.76 -2.89 -17.86
N GLY A 16 28.29 -2.49 -19.02
CA GLY A 16 29.72 -2.27 -19.21
C GLY A 16 30.14 -0.96 -18.55
N PHE A 17 31.09 -1.06 -17.61
CA PHE A 17 32.02 0.01 -17.29
C PHE A 17 33.37 -0.61 -16.91
N GLY A 18 34.42 -0.16 -17.60
CA GLY A 18 35.85 -0.36 -17.39
C GLY A 18 36.35 -1.44 -16.42
N GLY A 19 36.90 -2.52 -16.98
CA GLY A 19 38.10 -3.19 -16.50
C GLY A 19 38.33 -3.31 -14.99
N MET A 20 37.52 -4.10 -14.31
CA MET A 20 37.92 -4.82 -13.10
C MET A 20 37.44 -6.25 -13.23
N VAL A 21 38.37 -7.17 -13.48
CA VAL A 21 38.12 -8.61 -13.39
C VAL A 21 37.95 -8.92 -11.91
N VAL A 22 36.71 -9.08 -11.45
CA VAL A 22 36.44 -9.72 -10.16
C VAL A 22 36.72 -11.20 -10.37
N HIS A 23 37.85 -11.69 -9.86
CA HIS A 23 38.09 -13.12 -9.72
C HIS A 23 37.19 -13.67 -8.61
N GLY A 24 35.92 -13.90 -8.92
CA GLY A 24 35.05 -14.71 -8.08
C GLY A 24 35.39 -16.18 -8.28
N SER A 25 35.72 -16.90 -7.21
CA SER A 25 35.76 -18.36 -7.24
C SER A 25 34.44 -18.90 -7.78
N PRO A 26 34.45 -19.96 -8.62
CA PRO A 26 33.21 -20.57 -9.07
C PRO A 26 32.38 -21.02 -7.86
N ILE A 27 31.10 -20.65 -7.80
CA ILE A 27 30.18 -21.11 -6.76
C ILE A 27 29.96 -22.61 -6.96
N GLU A 28 30.69 -23.44 -6.20
CA GLU A 28 30.58 -24.90 -6.23
C GLU A 28 29.37 -25.38 -5.41
N CYS A 29 28.15 -25.12 -5.91
CA CYS A 29 26.92 -25.63 -5.31
C CYS A 29 26.27 -26.68 -6.21
N ALA A 30 26.63 -27.95 -6.02
CA ALA A 30 25.97 -29.09 -6.63
C ALA A 30 25.56 -30.14 -5.57
N PRO A 31 24.26 -30.28 -5.24
CA PRO A 31 23.10 -29.53 -5.77
C PRO A 31 22.99 -28.10 -5.20
N ALA A 32 22.37 -27.21 -5.96
CA ALA A 32 22.09 -25.82 -5.60
C ALA A 32 20.97 -25.71 -4.54
N THR A 33 21.25 -26.20 -3.34
CA THR A 33 20.35 -26.08 -2.18
C THR A 33 20.39 -24.66 -1.62
N ALA A 34 19.30 -24.24 -0.96
CA ALA A 34 19.22 -22.93 -0.31
C ALA A 34 20.38 -22.73 0.68
N ASP A 35 20.72 -23.74 1.49
CA ASP A 35 21.83 -23.66 2.43
C ASP A 35 23.19 -23.48 1.77
N CYS A 36 23.43 -24.12 0.63
CA CYS A 36 24.67 -23.94 -0.12
C CYS A 36 24.77 -22.53 -0.68
N LEU A 37 23.70 -22.06 -1.33
CA LEU A 37 23.68 -20.74 -1.95
C LEU A 37 23.79 -19.61 -0.91
N LEU A 38 23.11 -19.73 0.23
CA LEU A 38 23.21 -18.76 1.33
C LEU A 38 24.63 -18.73 1.92
N ARG A 39 25.29 -19.89 2.07
CA ARG A 39 26.69 -19.95 2.52
C ARG A 39 27.62 -19.27 1.52
N ALA A 40 27.50 -19.60 0.25
CA ALA A 40 28.31 -18.99 -0.81
C ALA A 40 28.08 -17.47 -0.91
N ALA A 41 26.85 -17.01 -0.72
CA ALA A 41 26.53 -15.58 -0.70
C ALA A 41 27.20 -14.85 0.48
N ARG A 42 27.21 -15.46 1.67
CA ARG A 42 27.91 -14.91 2.85
C ARG A 42 29.42 -14.85 2.65
N GLU A 43 30.01 -15.90 2.08
CA GLU A 43 31.44 -15.93 1.73
C GLU A 43 31.78 -14.79 0.75
N ALA A 44 31.01 -14.65 -0.34
CA ALA A 44 31.18 -13.58 -1.31
C ALA A 44 30.99 -12.19 -0.69
N THR A 45 30.10 -12.05 0.30
CA THR A 45 29.89 -10.80 1.03
C THR A 45 31.12 -10.40 1.84
N GLY A 46 31.80 -11.36 2.47
CA GLY A 46 33.05 -11.13 3.21
C GLY A 46 34.19 -10.61 2.34
N ASP A 47 34.20 -10.96 1.05
CA ASP A 47 35.22 -10.52 0.08
C ASP A 47 34.97 -9.10 -0.46
N LEU A 48 33.80 -8.51 -0.18
CA LEU A 48 33.46 -7.16 -0.66
C LEU A 48 34.23 -6.10 0.13
N GLY A 49 34.95 -5.24 -0.60
CA GLY A 49 35.80 -4.20 0.01
C GLY A 49 35.05 -2.99 0.57
N ARG A 50 33.88 -2.62 0.01
CA ARG A 50 33.13 -1.42 0.43
C ARG A 50 32.00 -1.79 1.39
N GLN A 51 31.86 -1.05 2.50
CA GLN A 51 30.81 -1.27 3.49
C GLN A 51 29.40 -1.21 2.87
N LEU A 52 29.14 -0.21 2.01
CA LEU A 52 27.84 -0.09 1.35
C LEU A 52 27.46 -1.36 0.55
N GLN A 53 28.43 -1.99 -0.11
CA GLN A 53 28.18 -3.21 -0.89
C GLN A 53 27.94 -4.41 0.04
N ARG A 54 28.59 -4.44 1.22
CA ARG A 54 28.34 -5.46 2.24
C ARG A 54 26.94 -5.31 2.83
N ASP A 55 26.54 -4.09 3.17
CA ASP A 55 25.19 -3.79 3.69
C ASP A 55 24.11 -4.22 2.68
N GLU A 56 24.28 -3.89 1.40
CA GLU A 56 23.38 -4.33 0.31
C GLU A 56 23.33 -5.87 0.16
N ALA A 57 24.47 -6.54 0.29
CA ALA A 57 24.54 -8.00 0.21
C ALA A 57 23.88 -8.67 1.43
N HIS A 58 24.12 -8.19 2.64
CA HIS A 58 23.45 -8.66 3.86
C HIS A 58 21.94 -8.40 3.81
N PHE A 59 21.50 -7.25 3.26
CA PHE A 59 20.07 -7.00 2.99
C PHE A 59 19.48 -8.08 2.06
N ALA A 60 20.15 -8.40 0.95
CA ALA A 60 19.66 -9.41 0.00
C ALA A 60 19.59 -10.82 0.62
N ILE A 61 20.60 -11.20 1.42
CA ILE A 61 20.62 -12.49 2.14
C ILE A 61 19.50 -12.52 3.19
N THR A 62 19.29 -11.43 3.92
CA THR A 62 18.20 -11.26 4.89
C THR A 62 16.84 -11.48 4.24
N ALA A 63 16.56 -10.81 3.13
CA ALA A 63 15.31 -10.96 2.39
C ALA A 63 15.09 -12.41 1.95
N ALA A 64 16.12 -13.07 1.42
CA ALA A 64 16.04 -14.48 1.01
C ALA A 64 15.75 -15.43 2.19
N LEU A 65 16.39 -15.22 3.34
CA LEU A 65 16.12 -16.00 4.56
C LEU A 65 14.68 -15.80 5.04
N ALA A 66 14.19 -14.56 5.01
CA ALA A 66 12.83 -14.22 5.41
C ALA A 66 11.79 -14.90 4.51
N GLU A 67 11.98 -14.88 3.18
CA GLU A 67 11.11 -15.56 2.22
C GLU A 67 11.11 -17.08 2.38
N LEU A 68 12.22 -17.67 2.84
CA LEU A 68 12.31 -19.09 3.21
C LEU A 68 11.65 -19.42 4.56
N GLY A 69 11.14 -18.42 5.29
CA GLY A 69 10.57 -18.57 6.62
C GLY A 69 11.60 -18.79 7.73
N ARG A 70 12.90 -18.57 7.45
CA ARG A 70 14.00 -18.70 8.41
C ARG A 70 14.17 -17.39 9.18
N LEU A 71 13.09 -16.92 9.81
CA LEU A 71 12.98 -15.57 10.38
C LEU A 71 14.07 -15.26 11.40
N ALA A 72 14.41 -16.22 12.29
CA ALA A 72 15.46 -16.02 13.28
C ALA A 72 16.86 -15.82 12.65
N GLU A 73 17.15 -16.52 11.56
CA GLU A 73 18.41 -16.33 10.82
C GLU A 73 18.39 -15.04 10.02
N ALA A 74 17.24 -14.65 9.48
CA ALA A 74 17.09 -13.37 8.80
C ALA A 74 17.39 -12.20 9.74
N VAL A 75 16.85 -12.22 10.97
CA VAL A 75 17.14 -11.18 11.98
C VAL A 75 18.62 -11.15 12.35
N GLN A 76 19.27 -12.32 12.49
CA GLN A 76 20.72 -12.38 12.74
C GLN A 76 21.53 -11.79 11.59
N GLU A 77 21.13 -12.06 10.35
CA GLU A 77 21.78 -11.52 9.16
C GLU A 77 21.58 -10.01 9.03
N ALA A 78 20.37 -9.51 9.31
CA ALA A 78 20.06 -8.08 9.31
C ALA A 78 20.96 -7.31 10.29
N GLY A 79 21.25 -7.91 11.46
CA GLY A 79 22.14 -7.34 12.47
C GLY A 79 23.61 -7.20 12.04
N LEU A 80 24.01 -7.74 10.88
CA LEU A 80 25.33 -7.53 10.28
C LEU A 80 25.41 -6.24 9.42
N ILE A 81 24.27 -5.61 9.15
CA ILE A 81 24.20 -4.36 8.37
C ILE A 81 24.62 -3.19 9.27
N GLU A 82 25.64 -2.44 8.85
CA GLU A 82 26.14 -1.30 9.65
C GLU A 82 25.33 -0.02 9.41
N ASN A 83 24.81 0.18 8.19
CA ASN A 83 23.96 1.33 7.90
C ASN A 83 22.59 1.16 8.58
N PRO A 84 22.22 2.04 9.53
CA PRO A 84 20.99 1.88 10.30
C PRO A 84 19.71 2.04 9.47
N ILE A 85 19.76 2.75 8.35
CA ILE A 85 18.60 2.86 7.43
C ILE A 85 18.40 1.53 6.72
N THR A 86 19.47 0.99 6.13
CA THR A 86 19.43 -0.30 5.41
C THR A 86 19.08 -1.46 6.35
N MET A 87 19.55 -1.41 7.61
CA MET A 87 19.18 -2.39 8.63
C MET A 87 17.68 -2.33 8.94
N ALA A 88 17.13 -1.14 9.17
CA ALA A 88 15.71 -0.95 9.45
C ALA A 88 14.82 -1.36 8.26
N GLU A 89 15.27 -1.12 7.02
CA GLU A 89 14.62 -1.61 5.80
C GLU A 89 14.64 -3.15 5.71
N ALA A 90 15.77 -3.78 6.05
CA ALA A 90 15.88 -5.24 6.08
C ALA A 90 14.94 -5.86 7.12
N GLU A 91 14.85 -5.27 8.31
CA GLU A 91 13.93 -5.69 9.37
C GLU A 91 12.46 -5.54 8.93
N ALA A 92 12.11 -4.45 8.23
CA ALA A 92 10.77 -4.28 7.68
C ALA A 92 10.42 -5.35 6.62
N GLU A 93 11.38 -5.79 5.80
CA GLU A 93 11.20 -6.92 4.88
C GLU A 93 10.97 -8.25 5.62
N ILE A 94 11.65 -8.47 6.76
CA ILE A 94 11.41 -9.63 7.61
C ILE A 94 9.99 -9.59 8.17
N VAL A 95 9.52 -8.44 8.67
CA VAL A 95 8.14 -8.27 9.16
C VAL A 95 7.14 -8.61 8.07
N ARG A 96 7.33 -8.10 6.85
CA ARG A 96 6.47 -8.39 5.69
C ARG A 96 6.42 -9.89 5.40
N ALA A 97 7.56 -10.56 5.34
CA ALA A 97 7.62 -12.00 5.08
C ALA A 97 6.96 -12.82 6.20
N ALA A 98 7.21 -12.47 7.46
CA ALA A 98 6.59 -13.09 8.63
C ALA A 98 5.05 -12.94 8.59
N ALA A 99 4.55 -11.74 8.29
CA ALA A 99 3.12 -11.48 8.14
C ALA A 99 2.48 -12.30 7.02
N LEU A 100 3.15 -12.42 5.87
CA LEU A 100 2.69 -13.25 4.75
C LEU A 100 2.60 -14.75 5.11
N LEU A 101 3.52 -15.22 5.96
CA LEU A 101 3.51 -16.58 6.51
C LEU A 101 2.47 -16.78 7.63
N GLY A 102 1.80 -15.72 8.08
CA GLY A 102 0.85 -15.74 9.19
C GLY A 102 1.49 -15.76 10.58
N ALA A 103 2.81 -15.52 10.66
CA ALA A 103 3.55 -15.43 11.92
C ALA A 103 3.40 -14.01 12.52
N PHE A 104 2.17 -13.61 12.85
CA PHE A 104 1.85 -12.23 13.23
C PHE A 104 2.53 -11.78 14.52
N ASP A 105 2.59 -12.64 15.55
CA ASP A 105 3.24 -12.30 16.82
C ASP A 105 4.73 -12.02 16.60
N THR A 106 5.42 -12.89 15.85
CA THR A 106 6.84 -12.69 15.48
C THR A 106 7.03 -11.44 14.64
N ALA A 107 6.14 -11.19 13.68
CA ALA A 107 6.18 -9.99 12.85
C ALA A 107 6.03 -8.71 13.70
N PHE A 108 5.12 -8.72 14.68
CA PHE A 108 4.90 -7.60 15.59
C PHE A 108 6.12 -7.36 16.49
N GLU A 109 6.68 -8.43 17.08
CA GLU A 109 7.89 -8.36 17.91
C GLU A 109 9.05 -7.72 17.13
N ILE A 110 9.32 -8.18 15.91
CA ILE A 110 10.39 -7.63 15.07
C ILE A 110 10.09 -6.16 14.73
N ALA A 111 8.86 -5.83 14.33
CA ALA A 111 8.47 -4.45 14.01
C ALA A 111 8.69 -3.50 15.20
N MET A 112 8.49 -3.99 16.42
CA MET A 112 8.67 -3.19 17.63
C MET A 112 10.13 -2.86 17.93
N GLU A 113 11.07 -3.72 17.53
CA GLU A 113 12.52 -3.54 17.70
C GLU A 113 13.16 -2.64 16.63
N ILE A 114 12.48 -2.40 15.50
CA ILE A 114 12.99 -1.54 14.43
C ILE A 114 13.31 -0.14 14.96
N GLY A 115 14.58 0.27 14.80
CA GLY A 115 15.08 1.58 15.21
C GLY A 115 14.53 2.73 14.37
N ASP A 116 14.32 3.90 15.00
CA ASP A 116 13.83 5.11 14.31
C ASP A 116 14.96 5.80 13.51
N ALA A 117 15.32 5.22 12.37
CA ALA A 117 16.15 5.87 11.36
C ALA A 117 15.26 6.80 10.52
N ARG A 118 15.33 8.12 10.78
CA ARG A 118 14.37 9.15 10.33
C ARG A 118 13.80 9.04 8.89
N ASN A 119 12.51 9.43 8.84
CA ASN A 119 11.61 9.79 7.72
C ASN A 119 10.72 8.62 7.20
N ARG A 120 9.43 8.65 7.61
CA ARG A 120 8.47 7.52 7.60
C ARG A 120 9.12 6.27 8.20
N SER A 121 9.09 6.17 9.54
CA SER A 121 9.86 5.14 10.25
C SER A 121 9.58 3.77 9.65
N ALA A 122 10.63 3.02 9.29
CA ALA A 122 10.49 1.67 8.77
C ALA A 122 9.61 0.81 9.69
N LYS A 123 9.62 1.11 11.00
CA LYS A 123 8.68 0.63 12.01
C LYS A 123 7.22 0.91 11.68
N ASP A 124 6.83 2.17 11.42
CA ASP A 124 5.44 2.51 11.10
C ASP A 124 4.97 1.77 9.83
N LEU A 125 5.84 1.67 8.81
CA LEU A 125 5.56 0.91 7.58
C LEU A 125 5.43 -0.59 7.83
N ALA A 126 6.29 -1.14 8.69
CA ALA A 126 6.25 -2.55 9.07
C ALA A 126 4.96 -2.89 9.84
N LEU A 127 4.55 -2.03 10.78
CA LEU A 127 3.29 -2.14 11.52
C LEU A 127 2.08 -2.02 10.59
N GLU A 128 2.07 -1.05 9.67
CA GLU A 128 1.03 -0.90 8.67
C GLU A 128 0.93 -2.15 7.78
N THR A 129 2.06 -2.66 7.28
CA THR A 129 2.14 -3.85 6.43
C THR A 129 1.59 -5.08 7.16
N LEU A 130 2.01 -5.27 8.41
CA LEU A 130 1.50 -6.33 9.27
C LEU A 130 -0.02 -6.24 9.44
N ALA A 131 -0.53 -5.06 9.76
CA ALA A 131 -1.96 -4.84 9.96
C ALA A 131 -2.79 -5.07 8.68
N ILE A 132 -2.30 -4.64 7.52
CA ILE A 132 -2.94 -4.91 6.23
C ILE A 132 -3.06 -6.41 5.96
N GLU A 133 -2.02 -7.18 6.28
CA GLU A 133 -1.99 -8.64 6.11
C GLU A 133 -2.89 -9.38 7.10
N GLN A 134 -2.99 -8.89 8.35
CA GLN A 134 -3.96 -9.37 9.34
C GLN A 134 -5.39 -9.13 8.84
N ALA A 135 -5.69 -7.90 8.41
CA ALA A 135 -6.99 -7.49 7.91
C ALA A 135 -7.43 -8.28 6.67
N ALA A 136 -6.51 -8.55 5.74
CA ALA A 136 -6.77 -9.36 4.55
C ALA A 136 -7.19 -10.81 4.87
N ARG A 137 -6.89 -11.29 6.07
CA ARG A 137 -7.31 -12.61 6.60
C ARG A 137 -8.52 -12.53 7.53
N GLY A 138 -9.16 -11.36 7.63
CA GLY A 138 -10.33 -11.13 8.48
C GLY A 138 -10.01 -10.81 9.94
N LEU A 139 -8.74 -10.68 10.32
CA LEU A 139 -8.29 -10.31 11.68
C LEU A 139 -8.30 -8.80 11.85
N ILE A 140 -9.49 -8.20 11.77
CA ILE A 140 -9.64 -6.73 11.72
C ILE A 140 -9.32 -6.12 13.08
N ASP A 141 -9.78 -6.72 14.18
CA ASP A 141 -9.53 -6.16 15.52
C ASP A 141 -8.04 -6.17 15.86
N GLU A 142 -7.35 -7.28 15.56
CA GLU A 142 -5.90 -7.42 15.73
C GLU A 142 -5.12 -6.45 14.84
N ALA A 143 -5.58 -6.21 13.60
CA ALA A 143 -4.98 -5.21 12.72
C ALA A 143 -5.04 -3.79 13.33
N PHE A 144 -6.17 -3.44 13.95
CA PHE A 144 -6.32 -2.17 14.64
C PHE A 144 -5.43 -2.07 15.88
N ASP A 145 -5.31 -3.15 16.66
CA ASP A 145 -4.41 -3.22 17.82
C ASP A 145 -2.94 -3.04 17.41
N THR A 146 -2.53 -3.61 16.26
CA THR A 146 -1.18 -3.43 15.69
C THR A 146 -0.87 -1.96 15.41
N VAL A 147 -1.76 -1.24 14.71
CA VAL A 147 -1.49 0.15 14.30
C VAL A 147 -1.61 1.15 15.45
N VAL A 148 -2.16 0.77 16.61
CA VAL A 148 -2.09 1.60 17.84
C VAL A 148 -0.64 1.86 18.26
N ALA A 149 0.29 0.95 17.96
CA ALA A 149 1.71 1.13 18.22
C ALA A 149 2.38 2.21 17.33
N ILE A 150 1.70 2.69 16.28
CA ILE A 150 2.16 3.81 15.46
C ILE A 150 1.98 5.10 16.26
N ASN A 151 3.11 5.71 16.65
CA ASN A 151 3.12 6.88 17.52
C ASN A 151 2.52 8.12 16.86
N ASN A 152 2.82 8.33 15.58
CA ASN A 152 2.35 9.50 14.85
C ASN A 152 0.84 9.34 14.53
N PRO A 153 -0.06 10.18 15.08
CA PRO A 153 -1.50 10.01 14.89
C PRO A 153 -1.94 10.08 13.44
N PHE A 154 -1.31 10.93 12.63
CA PHE A 154 -1.63 11.04 11.20
C PHE A 154 -1.28 9.75 10.45
N ARG A 155 -0.10 9.17 10.70
CA ARG A 155 0.30 7.89 10.09
C ARG A 155 -0.52 6.72 10.61
N ARG A 156 -0.95 6.77 11.87
CA ARG A 156 -1.85 5.76 12.41
C ARG A 156 -3.21 5.81 11.71
N SER A 157 -3.80 6.98 11.53
CA SER A 157 -5.06 7.15 10.81
C SER A 157 -4.93 6.74 9.33
N GLU A 158 -3.78 7.00 8.70
CA GLU A 158 -3.43 6.47 7.36
C GLU A 158 -3.43 4.93 7.35
N ALA A 159 -2.73 4.28 8.28
CA ALA A 159 -2.69 2.82 8.36
C ALA A 159 -4.08 2.21 8.66
N GLN A 160 -4.91 2.87 9.48
CA GLN A 160 -6.29 2.46 9.72
C GLN A 160 -7.16 2.54 8.46
N ALA A 161 -6.94 3.56 7.62
CA ALA A 161 -7.56 3.63 6.29
C ALA A 161 -7.09 2.48 5.40
N ALA A 162 -5.79 2.17 5.40
CA ALA A 162 -5.25 1.06 4.64
C ALA A 162 -5.82 -0.31 5.07
N ILE A 163 -6.10 -0.51 6.37
CA ILE A 163 -6.84 -1.68 6.88
C ILE A 163 -8.22 -1.77 6.22
N ALA A 164 -9.03 -0.71 6.28
CA ALA A 164 -10.37 -0.71 5.70
C ALA A 164 -10.34 -1.01 4.18
N VAL A 165 -9.39 -0.42 3.47
CA VAL A 165 -9.17 -0.66 2.03
C VAL A 165 -8.75 -2.11 1.76
N SER A 166 -7.87 -2.69 2.59
CA SER A 166 -7.47 -4.10 2.49
C SER A 166 -8.67 -5.04 2.63
N VAL A 167 -9.52 -4.79 3.63
CA VAL A 167 -10.76 -5.56 3.85
C VAL A 167 -11.69 -5.42 2.64
N ALA A 168 -11.86 -4.22 2.08
CA ALA A 168 -12.68 -4.04 0.88
C ALA A 168 -12.15 -4.82 -0.32
N ARG A 169 -10.82 -4.86 -0.52
CA ARG A 169 -10.17 -5.63 -1.59
C ARG A 169 -10.34 -7.14 -1.43
N SER A 170 -10.60 -7.63 -0.22
CA SER A 170 -10.96 -9.04 0.02
C SER A 170 -12.39 -9.37 -0.44
N GLY A 171 -13.22 -8.37 -0.72
CA GLY A 171 -14.63 -8.50 -1.10
C GLY A 171 -15.61 -8.29 0.06
N ASP A 172 -15.14 -8.19 1.30
CA ASP A 172 -15.98 -7.94 2.48
C ASP A 172 -16.24 -6.43 2.67
N ILE A 173 -17.13 -5.89 1.84
CA ILE A 173 -17.49 -4.47 1.88
C ILE A 173 -18.16 -4.06 3.20
N PRO A 174 -19.10 -4.82 3.79
CA PRO A 174 -19.68 -4.47 5.09
C PRO A 174 -18.63 -4.32 6.20
N SER A 175 -17.68 -5.25 6.30
CA SER A 175 -16.60 -5.16 7.28
C SER A 175 -15.63 -4.02 6.97
N ALA A 176 -15.39 -3.73 5.69
CA ALA A 176 -14.59 -2.57 5.28
C ALA A 176 -15.22 -1.24 5.70
N MET A 177 -16.55 -1.10 5.55
CA MET A 177 -17.29 0.08 6.03
C MET A 177 -17.23 0.19 7.55
N HIS A 178 -17.32 -0.93 8.27
CA HIS A 178 -17.15 -0.96 9.72
C HIS A 178 -15.71 -0.58 10.15
N ALA A 179 -14.70 -1.07 9.44
CA ALA A 179 -13.30 -0.70 9.66
C ALA A 179 -13.06 0.79 9.37
N ALA A 180 -13.57 1.30 8.24
CA ALA A 180 -13.48 2.72 7.90
C ALA A 180 -14.12 3.59 8.98
N ALA A 181 -15.31 3.20 9.47
CA ALA A 181 -15.97 3.89 10.55
C ALA A 181 -15.13 4.01 11.82
N ARG A 182 -14.20 3.08 12.11
CA ARG A 182 -13.31 3.15 13.29
C ARG A 182 -12.21 4.21 13.16
N ILE A 183 -11.89 4.65 11.95
CA ILE A 183 -10.85 5.66 11.70
C ILE A 183 -11.22 6.94 12.44
N GLY A 184 -10.36 7.36 13.38
CA GLY A 184 -10.59 8.56 14.19
C GLY A 184 -11.63 8.44 15.30
N MET A 185 -12.22 7.27 15.56
CA MET A 185 -13.23 7.11 16.62
C MET A 185 -12.66 6.81 18.01
N ASP A 186 -11.45 6.27 18.11
CA ASP A 186 -10.88 5.81 19.40
C ASP A 186 -10.07 6.87 20.15
N TYR A 187 -9.80 8.03 19.54
CA TYR A 187 -8.99 9.07 20.19
C TYR A 187 -9.79 9.96 21.17
N TRP A 188 -11.13 9.91 21.13
CA TRP A 188 -11.99 10.86 21.87
C TRP A 188 -13.35 10.33 22.37
N PHE A 189 -13.85 9.14 21.96
CA PHE A 189 -15.22 8.69 22.25
C PHE A 189 -15.35 7.19 22.58
N THR A 190 -16.46 6.83 23.24
CA THR A 190 -16.82 5.44 23.58
C THR A 190 -17.60 4.75 22.44
N ALA A 191 -17.59 3.41 22.41
CA ALA A 191 -18.28 2.59 21.39
C ALA A 191 -19.78 2.89 21.20
N GLU A 192 -20.45 3.40 22.23
CA GLU A 192 -21.87 3.79 22.17
C GLU A 192 -22.07 5.15 21.47
N GLN A 193 -21.20 6.13 21.77
CA GLN A 193 -21.18 7.44 21.11
C GLN A 193 -20.83 7.32 19.62
N ASN A 194 -20.04 6.32 19.28
CA ASN A 194 -19.63 5.97 17.93
C ASN A 194 -20.80 5.51 17.04
N ARG A 195 -21.64 4.58 17.53
CA ARG A 195 -22.85 4.15 16.81
C ARG A 195 -23.83 5.29 16.56
N PHE A 196 -23.98 6.18 17.55
CA PHE A 196 -24.89 7.33 17.44
C PHE A 196 -24.41 8.34 16.38
N LYS A 197 -23.11 8.62 16.28
CA LYS A 197 -22.57 9.58 15.31
C LYS A 197 -22.58 9.09 13.86
N ILE A 198 -22.32 7.80 13.63
CA ILE A 198 -22.43 7.18 12.30
C ILE A 198 -23.89 7.26 11.82
N ALA A 199 -24.84 6.91 12.68
CA ALA A 199 -26.27 6.98 12.37
C ALA A 199 -26.78 8.42 12.19
N SER A 200 -26.15 9.41 12.85
CA SER A 200 -26.59 10.81 12.80
C SER A 200 -25.85 11.68 11.79
N GLY A 201 -24.91 11.13 11.00
CA GLY A 201 -24.08 11.91 10.05
C GLY A 201 -23.19 12.97 10.71
N LEU A 202 -22.91 12.86 12.03
CA LEU A 202 -22.23 13.90 12.81
C LEU A 202 -20.73 14.01 12.54
N VAL A 203 -20.13 13.07 11.78
CA VAL A 203 -18.73 13.15 11.33
C VAL A 203 -18.51 14.34 10.39
N ALA A 204 -19.58 14.93 9.86
CA ALA A 204 -19.58 16.04 8.91
C ALA A 204 -19.26 17.44 9.50
N ARG A 205 -18.92 17.59 10.80
CA ARG A 205 -18.60 18.91 11.35
C ARG A 205 -17.32 18.94 12.18
N SER A 206 -16.43 19.83 11.72
CA SER A 206 -15.28 20.46 12.38
C SER A 206 -13.88 19.86 12.08
N ASP A 207 -13.11 20.64 11.30
CA ASP A 207 -11.72 21.08 11.55
C ASP A 207 -10.65 20.11 12.10
N ARG A 208 -10.77 18.78 11.96
CA ARG A 208 -9.85 17.82 12.59
C ARG A 208 -9.27 16.76 11.64
N PHE A 209 -7.98 16.47 11.85
CA PHE A 209 -7.08 15.71 10.98
C PHE A 209 -7.56 14.28 10.62
N ASP A 210 -8.25 13.58 11.51
CA ASP A 210 -8.62 12.18 11.30
C ASP A 210 -9.79 11.98 10.31
N HIS A 211 -10.58 13.03 10.06
CA HIS A 211 -11.68 12.96 9.11
C HIS A 211 -11.19 12.79 7.67
N TYR A 212 -9.99 13.29 7.34
CA TYR A 212 -9.41 13.12 6.01
C TYR A 212 -9.28 11.64 5.67
N TRP A 213 -8.58 10.87 6.51
CA TRP A 213 -8.35 9.43 6.27
C TRP A 213 -9.62 8.60 6.31
N PHE A 214 -10.61 8.99 7.13
CA PHE A 214 -11.93 8.38 7.09
C PHE A 214 -12.60 8.55 5.72
N TYR A 215 -12.61 9.77 5.18
CA TYR A 215 -13.22 10.03 3.87
C TYR A 215 -12.40 9.44 2.72
N GLU A 216 -11.07 9.37 2.82
CA GLU A 216 -10.23 8.63 1.88
C GLU A 216 -10.57 7.14 1.87
N ALA A 217 -10.72 6.52 3.03
CA ALA A 217 -11.10 5.11 3.11
C ALA A 217 -12.46 4.87 2.45
N LEU A 218 -13.46 5.72 2.71
CA LEU A 218 -14.77 5.61 2.06
C LEU A 218 -14.70 5.83 0.55
N ALA A 219 -13.89 6.77 0.08
CA ALA A 219 -13.71 7.04 -1.34
C ALA A 219 -13.10 5.84 -2.07
N GLU A 220 -12.09 5.21 -1.47
CA GLU A 220 -11.44 4.02 -2.03
C GLU A 220 -12.36 2.79 -1.96
N VAL A 221 -13.15 2.63 -0.89
CA VAL A 221 -14.19 1.59 -0.81
C VAL A 221 -15.23 1.76 -1.93
N ALA A 222 -15.71 2.98 -2.17
CA ALA A 222 -16.65 3.28 -3.26
C ALA A 222 -16.06 2.95 -4.65
N ARG A 223 -14.77 3.23 -4.83
CA ARG A 223 -14.03 2.85 -6.04
C ARG A 223 -13.97 1.33 -6.18
N ILE A 224 -13.60 0.59 -5.13
CA ILE A 224 -13.50 -0.88 -5.13
C ILE A 224 -14.86 -1.55 -5.44
N GLN A 225 -15.96 -1.03 -4.88
CA GLN A 225 -17.31 -1.48 -5.21
C GLN A 225 -17.59 -1.34 -6.72
N SER A 226 -17.20 -0.20 -7.29
CA SER A 226 -17.36 0.09 -8.73
C SER A 226 -16.51 -0.82 -9.61
N GLN A 227 -15.28 -1.14 -9.20
CA GLN A 227 -14.42 -2.10 -9.91
C GLN A 227 -14.97 -3.52 -9.92
N SER A 228 -15.75 -3.87 -8.90
CA SER A 228 -16.39 -5.18 -8.77
C SER A 228 -17.63 -5.30 -9.67
N GLY A 229 -17.94 -4.27 -10.47
CA GLY A 229 -19.04 -4.22 -11.42
C GLY A 229 -20.30 -3.54 -10.90
N ASP A 230 -20.30 -3.06 -9.64
CA ASP A 230 -21.43 -2.37 -9.04
C ASP A 230 -21.18 -0.86 -8.96
N ILE A 231 -21.18 -0.23 -10.13
CA ILE A 231 -21.00 1.23 -10.28
C ILE A 231 -22.08 1.99 -9.50
N GLU A 232 -23.32 1.50 -9.48
CA GLU A 232 -24.42 2.21 -8.83
C GLU A 232 -24.24 2.24 -7.31
N VAL A 233 -23.89 1.11 -6.69
CA VAL A 233 -23.59 1.07 -5.26
C VAL A 233 -22.36 1.91 -4.94
N GLY A 234 -21.31 1.88 -5.77
CA GLY A 234 -20.16 2.76 -5.60
C GLY A 234 -20.55 4.24 -5.61
N LEU A 235 -21.41 4.67 -6.54
CA LEU A 235 -21.92 6.05 -6.59
C LEU A 235 -22.77 6.39 -5.36
N GLN A 236 -23.58 5.46 -4.86
CA GLN A 236 -24.34 5.66 -3.62
C GLN A 236 -23.40 5.90 -2.43
N THR A 237 -22.35 5.08 -2.29
CA THR A 237 -21.32 5.26 -1.24
C THR A 237 -20.62 6.61 -1.40
N ALA A 238 -20.22 6.97 -2.62
CA ALA A 238 -19.58 8.26 -2.90
C ALA A 238 -20.49 9.44 -2.51
N HIS A 239 -21.77 9.40 -2.88
CA HIS A 239 -22.73 10.44 -2.53
C HIS A 239 -22.99 10.55 -1.01
N ALA A 240 -22.84 9.45 -0.27
CA ALA A 240 -22.97 9.45 1.17
C ALA A 240 -21.80 10.11 1.90
N ILE A 241 -20.66 10.34 1.24
CA ILE A 241 -19.49 11.03 1.81
C ILE A 241 -19.84 12.51 2.02
N PRO A 242 -19.86 13.03 3.26
CA PRO A 242 -20.19 14.43 3.54
C PRO A 242 -19.10 15.43 3.12
N ASP A 243 -17.83 15.02 3.16
CA ASP A 243 -16.72 15.87 2.71
C ASP A 243 -16.71 16.01 1.20
N LEU A 244 -16.74 17.26 0.71
CA LEU A 244 -16.79 17.55 -0.71
C LEU A 244 -15.54 17.05 -1.43
N GLY A 245 -14.36 17.15 -0.81
CA GLY A 245 -13.10 16.67 -1.39
C GLY A 245 -13.07 15.15 -1.53
N GLY A 246 -13.39 14.43 -0.46
CA GLY A 246 -13.47 12.96 -0.46
C GLY A 246 -14.55 12.44 -1.41
N ARG A 247 -15.72 13.09 -1.44
CA ARG A 247 -16.78 12.79 -2.42
C ARG A 247 -16.29 12.98 -3.86
N ALA A 248 -15.62 14.09 -4.14
CA ALA A 248 -15.08 14.38 -5.47
C ALA A 248 -14.06 13.33 -5.91
N ARG A 249 -13.10 12.97 -5.03
CA ARG A 249 -12.14 11.90 -5.31
C ARG A 249 -12.80 10.55 -5.56
N ALA A 250 -13.80 10.19 -4.75
CA ALA A 250 -14.59 8.97 -4.96
C ALA A 250 -15.24 8.98 -6.35
N MET A 251 -15.96 10.05 -6.70
CA MET A 251 -16.64 10.18 -7.98
C MET A 251 -15.66 10.22 -9.16
N ALA A 252 -14.50 10.85 -9.02
CA ALA A 252 -13.44 10.85 -10.02
C ALA A 252 -12.89 9.44 -10.27
N GLY A 253 -12.62 8.68 -9.21
CA GLY A 253 -12.19 7.29 -9.30
C GLY A 253 -13.23 6.37 -9.95
N ILE A 254 -14.52 6.59 -9.66
CA ILE A 254 -15.62 5.86 -10.29
C ILE A 254 -15.74 6.23 -11.78
N ALA A 255 -15.58 7.50 -12.14
CA ALA A 255 -15.59 7.92 -13.53
C ALA A 255 -14.45 7.28 -14.33
N ALA A 256 -13.24 7.19 -13.76
CA ALA A 256 -12.13 6.48 -14.37
C ALA A 256 -12.44 4.97 -14.58
N GLU A 257 -13.09 4.34 -13.60
CA GLU A 257 -13.53 2.94 -13.73
C GLU A 257 -14.62 2.77 -14.81
N GLN A 258 -15.55 3.72 -14.94
CA GLN A 258 -16.53 3.73 -16.03
C GLN A 258 -15.84 3.79 -17.40
N VAL A 259 -14.77 4.59 -17.56
CA VAL A 259 -13.97 4.62 -18.79
C VAL A 259 -13.26 3.28 -19.03
N ALA A 260 -12.67 2.67 -17.99
CA ALA A 260 -12.02 1.36 -18.10
C ALA A 260 -12.99 0.25 -18.54
N GLN A 261 -14.28 0.40 -18.22
CA GLN A 261 -15.38 -0.47 -18.67
C GLN A 261 -15.95 -0.09 -20.05
N GLY A 262 -15.39 0.92 -20.72
CA GLY A 262 -15.81 1.42 -22.03
C GLY A 262 -16.99 2.41 -22.01
N ASN A 263 -17.44 2.84 -20.84
CA ASN A 263 -18.62 3.68 -20.64
C ASN A 263 -18.25 5.17 -20.46
N ILE A 264 -17.65 5.77 -21.48
CA ILE A 264 -17.16 7.16 -21.46
C ILE A 264 -18.28 8.18 -21.16
N GLU A 265 -19.47 8.02 -21.75
CA GLU A 265 -20.59 8.93 -21.54
C GLU A 265 -21.06 8.97 -20.07
N ALA A 266 -21.07 7.79 -19.43
CA ALA A 266 -21.39 7.68 -18.01
C ALA A 266 -20.32 8.37 -17.15
N ALA A 267 -19.04 8.18 -17.48
CA ALA A 267 -17.92 8.85 -16.81
C ALA A 267 -18.03 10.38 -16.86
N LEU A 268 -18.33 10.94 -18.03
CA LEU A 268 -18.55 12.38 -18.19
C LEU A 268 -19.75 12.88 -17.39
N THR A 269 -20.81 12.07 -17.29
CA THR A 269 -21.99 12.41 -16.48
C THR A 269 -21.66 12.40 -14.99
N THR A 270 -20.85 11.44 -14.54
CA THR A 270 -20.34 11.40 -13.16
C THR A 270 -19.47 12.63 -12.87
N ALA A 271 -18.50 12.96 -13.74
CA ALA A 271 -17.62 14.11 -13.56
C ALA A 271 -18.37 15.44 -13.48
N ARG A 272 -19.37 15.66 -14.35
CA ARG A 272 -20.22 16.88 -14.32
C ARG A 272 -21.03 17.06 -13.04
N ARG A 273 -21.22 16.00 -12.25
CA ARG A 273 -21.99 16.03 -10.99
C ARG A 273 -21.09 16.26 -9.77
N ILE A 274 -19.79 16.47 -9.94
CA ILE A 274 -18.87 16.77 -8.85
C ILE A 274 -19.06 18.22 -8.42
N GLU A 275 -19.42 18.41 -7.15
CA GLU A 275 -19.76 19.73 -6.58
C GLU A 275 -18.55 20.50 -6.04
N ALA A 276 -17.40 19.84 -5.89
CA ALA A 276 -16.19 20.44 -5.33
C ALA A 276 -15.53 21.40 -6.34
N SER A 277 -15.03 22.55 -5.85
CA SER A 277 -14.25 23.47 -6.69
C SER A 277 -13.02 22.74 -7.25
N TYR A 278 -12.89 22.72 -8.58
CA TYR A 278 -11.86 21.97 -9.31
C TYR A 278 -11.90 20.44 -9.08
N GLY A 279 -12.94 19.89 -8.46
CA GLY A 279 -13.06 18.43 -8.29
C GLY A 279 -13.43 17.71 -9.59
N ASP A 280 -14.09 18.42 -10.50
CA ASP A 280 -14.35 17.98 -11.87
C ASP A 280 -13.06 17.93 -12.71
N HIS A 281 -12.10 18.84 -12.47
CA HIS A 281 -10.79 18.80 -13.14
C HIS A 281 -10.06 17.47 -12.91
N GLU A 282 -9.98 17.01 -11.65
CA GLU A 282 -9.33 15.73 -11.33
C GLU A 282 -10.03 14.55 -12.03
N ALA A 283 -11.36 14.55 -12.05
CA ALA A 283 -12.14 13.56 -12.79
C ALA A 283 -11.92 13.63 -14.30
N MET A 284 -11.85 14.83 -14.88
CA MET A 284 -11.61 15.03 -16.32
C MET A 284 -10.21 14.56 -16.72
N VAL A 285 -9.19 14.82 -15.90
CA VAL A 285 -7.83 14.28 -16.12
C VAL A 285 -7.85 12.76 -16.07
N ALA A 286 -8.47 12.17 -15.04
CA ALA A 286 -8.56 10.72 -14.92
C ALA A 286 -9.33 10.06 -16.08
N ILE A 287 -10.38 10.73 -16.57
CA ILE A 287 -11.12 10.31 -17.78
C ILE A 287 -10.22 10.36 -19.01
N SER A 288 -9.48 11.46 -19.22
CA SER A 288 -8.55 11.62 -20.33
C SER A 288 -7.47 10.53 -20.33
N ASP A 289 -6.87 10.27 -19.18
CA ASP A 289 -5.86 9.20 -19.02
C ASP A 289 -6.49 7.81 -19.26
N GLY A 290 -7.70 7.59 -18.77
CA GLY A 290 -8.47 6.36 -19.03
C GLY A 290 -8.77 6.13 -20.50
N MET A 291 -9.15 7.18 -21.24
CA MET A 291 -9.38 7.12 -22.70
C MET A 291 -8.10 6.74 -23.42
N ALA A 292 -6.98 7.37 -23.08
CA ALA A 292 -5.67 7.06 -23.66
C ALA A 292 -5.25 5.61 -23.36
N ALA A 293 -5.47 5.13 -22.13
CA ALA A 293 -5.20 3.74 -21.75
C ALA A 293 -6.09 2.73 -22.50
N ALA A 294 -7.32 3.12 -22.85
CA ALA A 294 -8.23 2.34 -23.67
C ALA A 294 -7.94 2.42 -25.19
N GLY A 295 -6.94 3.22 -25.60
CA GLY A 295 -6.54 3.41 -27.00
C GLY A 295 -7.30 4.51 -27.75
N ASP A 296 -8.18 5.25 -27.08
CA ASP A 296 -8.86 6.43 -27.64
C ASP A 296 -8.02 7.70 -27.46
N PHE A 297 -6.93 7.79 -28.23
CA PHE A 297 -6.04 8.95 -28.19
C PHE A 297 -6.70 10.23 -28.72
N GLY A 298 -7.69 10.10 -29.60
CA GLY A 298 -8.43 11.25 -30.15
C GLY A 298 -9.31 11.90 -29.08
N GLY A 299 -10.14 11.10 -28.42
CA GLY A 299 -10.97 11.56 -27.30
C GLY A 299 -10.13 12.08 -26.13
N ALA A 300 -9.02 11.42 -25.80
CA ALA A 300 -8.10 11.90 -24.77
C ALA A 300 -7.51 13.28 -25.10
N LEU A 301 -7.10 13.51 -26.35
CA LEU A 301 -6.59 14.81 -26.79
C LEU A 301 -7.68 15.89 -26.74
N GLU A 302 -8.89 15.59 -27.21
CA GLU A 302 -10.02 16.52 -27.13
C GLU A 302 -10.32 16.89 -25.67
N MET A 303 -10.31 15.91 -24.76
CA MET A 303 -10.51 16.14 -23.33
C MET A 303 -9.39 17.00 -22.73
N ALA A 304 -8.12 16.71 -23.04
CA ALA A 304 -6.98 17.48 -22.56
C ALA A 304 -7.05 18.95 -23.01
N LEU A 305 -7.50 19.21 -24.25
CA LEU A 305 -7.71 20.57 -24.75
C LEU A 305 -8.87 21.26 -24.03
N ALA A 306 -9.98 20.57 -23.77
CA ALA A 306 -11.10 21.11 -23.02
C ALA A 306 -10.71 21.46 -21.57
N ILE A 307 -9.89 20.62 -20.93
CA ILE A 307 -9.31 20.89 -19.61
C ILE A 307 -8.44 22.15 -19.67
N GLN A 308 -7.54 22.27 -20.65
CA GLN A 308 -6.70 23.45 -20.79
C GLN A 308 -7.51 24.73 -21.01
N GLU A 309 -8.59 24.68 -21.79
CA GLU A 309 -9.47 25.84 -21.98
C GLU A 309 -10.21 26.25 -20.70
N ALA A 310 -10.64 25.27 -19.90
CA ALA A 310 -11.41 25.52 -18.68
C ALA A 310 -10.55 25.95 -17.48
N TYR A 311 -9.27 25.53 -17.41
CA TYR A 311 -8.42 25.69 -16.22
C TYR A 311 -7.02 26.27 -16.46
N GLY A 312 -6.62 26.52 -17.72
CA GLY A 312 -5.29 27.01 -18.11
C GLY A 312 -5.09 28.53 -18.07
#